data_AF-A0A9P1H6E9-F1
#
_entry.id   AF-A0A9P1H6E9-F1
#
_cell.length_a   1.000
_cell.length_b   1.000
_cell.length_c   1.000
_cell.angle_alpha   90.00
_cell.angle_beta   90.00
_cell.angle_gamma   90.00
#
_symmetry.space_group_name_H-M   'P 1'
#
loop_
_entity.id
_entity.type
_entity.pdbx_description
1 polymer ?
#
loop_
_entity_poly.entity_id
_entity_poly.type
_entity_poly.pdbx_seq_one_letter_code
_entity_poly.pdbx_strand_id
1 'polypeptide(L)'
;MVPFFRASGLARIASVALVLGVLLLTFHWLGNPGYAIDGGRGGKSGSPQGPPTWRPENGKAPAPSHPQEGPQSISDKGEPTVGEEQRRLASAAVRLRQLFSTGQVAAGTPLGRTLQARVSASPPQCRSFNSSLAEDTITRLQGVITDPDLFRVFENTFPNTLDTAIKWKGAAANNSQEELCFVITGDIDAMWLRDSANQLQVYRDIMKSPEDDVASIFRGAINLQARYIVVHPYCNAFQAPPESGIPSGIGSQGSTVSPPIDVHVVATCNFELDSFGAFLQMSWDYYQATGDVEFFGKFQWMYAVQSMIKAAKDMMAPTYDDEGKRLTPPYTFNSMTRTMTSTLNLVGTGNPFLVPANMMFSRYLNDTAAIMDKVAKAPPELATEMRDLAEEIRAGIEKHAIVKGPAGQDMYAYEVDGFGGQNLMDDANVPSLLSAPFLGYLAQDDEVYQHTRKFVLSGQNPWYARGPVINAVGSPHIKPGAAWPMASIIQIMTTDDETEIVGTLAELVSSTDGLGLMHESINSLNANQWTREWFSWANGLFGQMILDLETRKPKLLEKSFQAFPVGGEEE
;
A
#
# COMPACT_ATOMS: atom_id res chain seq x y z
N MET A 1 -6.26 -23.12 -51.27
CA MET A 1 -4.98 -22.96 -52.01
C MET A 1 -4.08 -22.02 -51.21
N VAL A 2 -2.96 -22.54 -50.72
CA VAL A 2 -1.77 -21.83 -50.21
C VAL A 2 -0.82 -21.76 -51.43
N PRO A 3 0.02 -20.72 -51.71
CA PRO A 3 1.15 -20.36 -50.83
C PRO A 3 1.82 -18.95 -50.89
N PHE A 4 2.42 -18.56 -49.74
CA PHE A 4 3.80 -18.04 -49.47
C PHE A 4 4.40 -16.82 -50.26
N PHE A 5 5.31 -15.96 -49.73
CA PHE A 5 6.47 -16.13 -48.83
C PHE A 5 6.91 -14.80 -48.13
N ARG A 6 7.32 -14.90 -46.84
CA ARG A 6 8.46 -14.31 -46.03
C ARG A 6 9.19 -13.01 -46.46
N ALA A 7 9.93 -12.28 -45.63
CA ALA A 7 10.16 -12.07 -44.18
C ALA A 7 11.30 -11.03 -44.04
N SER A 8 11.28 -10.21 -42.99
CA SER A 8 12.43 -9.53 -42.29
C SER A 8 11.80 -8.41 -41.46
N GLY A 9 12.19 -8.03 -40.25
CA GLY A 9 13.27 -8.30 -39.31
C GLY A 9 13.06 -7.26 -38.18
N LEU A 10 13.42 -7.60 -36.95
CA LEU A 10 13.19 -6.78 -35.74
C LEU A 10 13.81 -5.36 -35.79
N ALA A 11 13.16 -4.40 -35.11
CA ALA A 11 13.68 -3.62 -33.97
C ALA A 11 13.36 -2.11 -33.99
N ARG A 12 12.60 -1.67 -32.97
CA ARG A 12 12.77 -0.45 -32.14
C ARG A 12 12.87 0.93 -32.81
N ILE A 13 11.89 1.81 -32.58
CA ILE A 13 11.96 2.96 -31.64
C ILE A 13 10.67 3.81 -31.73
N ALA A 14 10.26 4.26 -30.55
CA ALA A 14 9.12 5.11 -30.25
C ALA A 14 9.20 6.51 -30.89
N SER A 15 8.04 7.19 -30.82
CA SER A 15 7.82 8.63 -31.06
C SER A 15 7.43 9.02 -32.48
N VAL A 16 6.16 8.79 -32.83
CA VAL A 16 5.41 9.71 -33.69
C VAL A 16 4.04 9.91 -33.05
N ALA A 17 3.76 11.17 -32.75
CA ALA A 17 2.47 11.66 -32.30
C ALA A 17 1.33 11.09 -33.16
N LEU A 18 0.34 10.46 -32.53
CA LEU A 18 -0.97 10.29 -33.13
C LEU A 18 -1.90 11.37 -32.58
N VAL A 19 -1.77 12.56 -33.17
CA VAL A 19 -2.91 13.44 -33.42
C VAL A 19 -3.69 12.77 -34.54
N LEU A 20 -4.87 12.21 -34.25
CA LEU A 20 -5.98 11.79 -35.13
C LEU A 20 -6.87 10.86 -34.28
N GLY A 21 -8.14 11.13 -33.97
CA GLY A 21 -9.10 12.03 -34.58
C GLY A 21 -10.19 12.40 -33.60
N VAL A 22 -10.48 13.70 -33.58
CA VAL A 22 -11.73 14.26 -33.06
C VAL A 22 -12.85 13.79 -33.99
N LEU A 23 -13.74 12.95 -33.47
CA LEU A 23 -15.06 12.73 -34.08
C LEU A 23 -16.08 13.50 -33.24
N LEU A 24 -16.41 14.69 -33.75
CA LEU A 24 -17.51 15.53 -33.33
C LEU A 24 -18.83 14.75 -33.41
N LEU A 25 -19.49 14.58 -32.27
CA LEU A 25 -20.95 14.51 -32.23
C LEU A 25 -21.46 15.83 -31.67
N THR A 26 -21.83 16.71 -32.60
CA THR A 26 -22.56 17.95 -32.33
C THR A 26 -24.00 17.66 -31.90
N PHE A 27 -24.38 18.12 -30.71
CA PHE A 27 -25.74 18.58 -30.43
C PHE A 27 -25.65 20.02 -29.90
N HIS A 28 -26.27 20.97 -30.63
CA HIS A 28 -26.46 22.37 -30.21
C HIS A 28 -27.51 22.44 -29.09
N TRP A 29 -27.18 23.01 -27.93
CA TRP A 29 -27.45 24.40 -27.44
C TRP A 29 -28.93 24.68 -27.10
N LEU A 30 -29.25 25.01 -25.83
CA LEU A 30 -29.35 26.38 -25.32
C LEU A 30 -29.39 26.43 -23.77
N GLY A 31 -28.61 27.33 -23.13
CA GLY A 31 -28.86 27.79 -21.76
C GLY A 31 -27.64 28.12 -20.87
N ASN A 32 -26.96 29.23 -21.14
CA ASN A 32 -25.82 29.89 -20.45
C ASN A 32 -26.08 30.28 -18.95
N PRO A 33 -25.13 30.91 -18.19
CA PRO A 33 -23.65 30.88 -18.20
C PRO A 33 -22.96 30.70 -16.81
N GLY A 34 -21.70 30.27 -16.84
CA GLY A 34 -20.58 30.92 -16.13
C GLY A 34 -20.23 30.42 -14.73
N TYR A 35 -18.99 29.93 -14.55
CA TYR A 35 -18.10 30.32 -13.45
C TYR A 35 -16.67 29.89 -13.78
N ALA A 36 -15.82 30.88 -14.06
CA ALA A 36 -14.37 30.81 -13.94
C ALA A 36 -14.00 31.60 -12.68
N ILE A 37 -13.21 31.03 -11.78
CA ILE A 37 -12.58 31.80 -10.71
C ILE A 37 -11.14 31.33 -10.56
N ASP A 38 -10.24 32.19 -11.06
CA ASP A 38 -8.88 32.32 -10.58
C ASP A 38 -8.87 33.30 -9.39
N GLY A 39 -7.92 33.12 -8.49
CA GLY A 39 -7.88 33.73 -7.17
C GLY A 39 -7.65 35.24 -7.17
N GLY A 40 -8.43 35.94 -6.33
CA GLY A 40 -8.23 37.35 -6.01
C GLY A 40 -9.04 37.75 -4.78
N ARG A 41 -8.35 38.11 -3.69
CA ARG A 41 -8.91 38.53 -2.40
C ARG A 41 -9.56 39.92 -2.45
N GLY A 42 -10.61 40.09 -1.65
CA GLY A 42 -11.12 41.36 -1.10
C GLY A 42 -12.39 41.88 -1.78
N GLY A 43 -13.46 42.32 -1.11
CA GLY A 43 -13.75 42.51 0.31
C GLY A 43 -15.21 42.98 0.47
N LYS A 44 -15.77 42.82 1.67
CA LYS A 44 -17.09 43.39 2.04
C LYS A 44 -16.92 44.89 2.37
N SER A 45 -17.87 45.68 1.88
CA SER A 45 -18.04 47.11 2.12
C SER A 45 -18.66 47.43 3.48
N GLY A 46 -18.31 48.58 4.06
CA GLY A 46 -19.03 49.19 5.20
C GLY A 46 -18.17 49.94 6.22
N SER A 47 -17.68 51.13 5.83
CA SER A 47 -16.91 52.17 6.54
C SER A 47 -17.68 52.92 7.66
N PRO A 48 -17.19 53.99 8.35
CA PRO A 48 -15.85 54.62 8.41
C PRO A 48 -15.35 54.97 9.85
N GLN A 49 -14.04 55.21 10.01
CA GLN A 49 -13.50 56.34 10.82
C GLN A 49 -12.01 56.55 10.48
N GLY A 50 -11.65 57.77 10.07
CA GLY A 50 -10.30 58.14 9.67
C GLY A 50 -9.34 58.39 10.85
N PRO A 51 -8.02 58.47 10.60
CA PRO A 51 -7.01 58.52 11.67
C PRO A 51 -6.41 59.92 11.87
N PRO A 52 -5.70 60.14 12.99
CA PRO A 52 -4.60 61.10 13.02
C PRO A 52 -3.24 60.42 13.21
N THR A 53 -2.32 60.78 12.29
CA THR A 53 -0.90 61.16 12.45
C THR A 53 -0.07 60.63 13.66
N TRP A 54 1.11 60.05 13.43
CA TRP A 54 2.45 60.70 13.53
C TRP A 54 3.61 59.67 13.33
N ARG A 55 4.73 60.14 12.75
CA ARG A 55 6.04 59.49 12.47
C ARG A 55 6.93 59.46 13.76
N PRO A 56 8.22 59.01 13.85
CA PRO A 56 9.32 59.07 12.85
C PRO A 56 10.37 57.91 12.82
N GLU A 57 11.08 57.74 11.68
CA GLU A 57 12.55 57.87 11.45
C GLU A 57 13.37 56.57 11.65
N ASN A 58 14.04 55.99 10.64
CA ASN A 58 15.19 56.38 9.77
C ASN A 58 16.55 55.84 10.28
N GLY A 59 17.18 54.97 9.47
CA GLY A 59 18.59 54.58 9.52
C GLY A 59 19.06 54.16 8.11
N LYS A 60 20.14 54.78 7.61
CA LYS A 60 20.54 54.91 6.20
C LYS A 60 21.35 53.73 5.61
N ALA A 61 21.01 53.35 4.36
CA ALA A 61 21.78 53.06 3.10
C ALA A 61 23.29 52.65 3.11
N PRO A 62 23.90 52.08 2.02
CA PRO A 62 23.44 52.00 0.61
C PRO A 62 23.71 50.67 -0.16
N ALA A 63 23.16 50.60 -1.38
CA ALA A 63 23.39 49.59 -2.43
C ALA A 63 24.47 50.01 -3.44
N PRO A 64 25.00 49.07 -4.25
CA PRO A 64 25.33 49.40 -5.64
C PRO A 64 24.90 48.35 -6.70
N SER A 65 24.22 48.87 -7.72
CA SER A 65 24.25 48.58 -9.18
C SER A 65 24.55 47.18 -9.74
N HIS A 66 23.60 46.62 -10.49
CA HIS A 66 23.80 45.63 -11.55
C HIS A 66 23.99 46.32 -12.92
N PRO A 67 24.95 45.91 -13.77
CA PRO A 67 24.94 46.23 -15.20
C PRO A 67 24.10 45.22 -16.00
N GLN A 68 23.34 45.74 -16.97
CA GLN A 68 22.69 44.95 -18.02
C GLN A 68 23.71 44.61 -19.12
N GLU A 69 23.78 43.35 -19.53
CA GLU A 69 24.38 42.93 -20.82
C GLU A 69 23.35 42.14 -21.63
N GLY A 70 23.27 42.46 -22.93
CA GLY A 70 22.39 41.86 -23.91
C GLY A 70 22.88 40.50 -24.45
N PRO A 71 22.11 39.86 -25.35
CA PRO A 71 22.32 38.46 -25.71
C PRO A 71 23.56 38.26 -26.59
N GLN A 72 24.47 37.38 -26.15
CA GLN A 72 25.57 36.88 -26.98
C GLN A 72 25.15 35.60 -27.72
N SER A 73 25.51 35.56 -29.01
CA SER A 73 25.35 34.43 -29.93
C SER A 73 26.24 33.25 -29.52
N ILE A 74 25.64 32.07 -29.34
CA ILE A 74 26.36 30.81 -29.15
C ILE A 74 26.75 30.26 -30.54
N SER A 75 28.06 30.06 -30.72
CA SER A 75 28.67 29.42 -31.88
C SER A 75 28.56 27.90 -31.82
N ASP A 76 28.29 27.29 -32.97
CA ASP A 76 28.29 25.84 -33.24
C ASP A 76 29.44 25.07 -32.58
N LYS A 77 29.08 24.14 -31.69
CA LYS A 77 29.86 22.93 -31.42
C LYS A 77 28.93 21.74 -31.64
N GLY A 78 29.25 20.95 -32.67
CA GLY A 78 28.39 19.90 -33.19
C GLY A 78 27.92 18.88 -32.16
N GLU A 79 26.65 18.52 -32.24
CA GLU A 79 26.04 17.45 -31.46
C GLU A 79 26.68 16.09 -31.81
N PRO A 80 26.98 15.24 -30.81
CA PRO A 80 27.43 13.88 -31.08
C PRO A 80 26.30 13.10 -31.73
N THR A 81 26.64 12.31 -32.75
CA THR A 81 25.66 11.48 -33.44
C THR A 81 25.13 10.39 -32.49
N VAL A 82 23.87 9.99 -32.68
CA VAL A 82 23.18 8.93 -31.91
C VAL A 82 24.01 7.64 -31.78
N GLY A 83 24.88 7.35 -32.76
CA GLY A 83 25.78 6.20 -32.74
C GLY A 83 26.96 6.31 -31.75
N GLU A 84 27.45 7.52 -31.44
CA GLU A 84 28.53 7.73 -30.46
C GLU A 84 28.00 7.67 -29.03
N GLU A 85 26.79 8.17 -28.80
CA GLU A 85 26.10 8.09 -27.51
C GLU A 85 25.71 6.64 -27.18
N GLN A 86 25.22 5.89 -28.17
CA GLN A 86 24.95 4.45 -28.00
C GLN A 86 26.22 3.63 -27.75
N ARG A 87 27.38 3.99 -28.35
CA ARG A 87 28.65 3.33 -28.06
C ARG A 87 29.18 3.67 -26.66
N ARG A 88 28.97 4.90 -26.18
CA ARG A 88 29.29 5.29 -24.80
C ARG A 88 28.43 4.53 -23.79
N LEU A 89 27.12 4.43 -24.02
CA LEU A 89 26.20 3.66 -23.18
C LEU A 89 26.50 2.15 -23.20
N ALA A 90 26.84 1.59 -24.36
CA ALA A 90 27.26 0.20 -24.48
C ALA A 90 28.60 -0.08 -23.77
N SER A 91 29.55 0.86 -23.85
CA SER A 91 30.84 0.75 -23.14
C SER A 91 30.67 0.87 -21.62
N ALA A 92 29.78 1.74 -21.15
CA ALA A 92 29.40 1.84 -19.73
C ALA A 92 28.70 0.57 -19.22
N ALA A 93 27.80 -0.02 -20.01
CA ALA A 93 27.12 -1.28 -19.67
C ALA A 93 28.07 -2.49 -19.65
N VAL A 94 29.10 -2.51 -20.51
CA VAL A 94 30.16 -3.53 -20.48
C VAL A 94 31.07 -3.37 -19.27
N ARG A 95 31.40 -2.13 -18.87
CA ARG A 95 32.16 -1.86 -17.63
C ARG A 95 31.37 -2.24 -16.37
N LEU A 96 30.06 -1.96 -16.34
CA LEU A 96 29.19 -2.40 -15.24
C LEU A 96 29.15 -3.94 -15.14
N ARG A 97 29.01 -4.65 -16.27
CA ARG A 97 29.04 -6.13 -16.29
C ARG A 97 30.38 -6.74 -15.86
N GLN A 98 31.50 -6.07 -16.14
CA GLN A 98 32.83 -6.53 -15.68
C GLN A 98 33.04 -6.30 -14.17
N LEU A 99 32.43 -5.26 -13.60
CA LEU A 99 32.41 -5.01 -12.15
C LEU A 99 31.61 -6.09 -11.38
N PHE A 100 30.57 -6.66 -11.99
CA PHE A 100 29.81 -7.77 -11.39
C PHE A 100 30.43 -9.16 -11.59
N SER A 101 31.37 -9.34 -12.54
CA SER A 101 31.99 -10.65 -12.81
C SER A 101 33.35 -10.86 -12.16
N THR A 102 33.94 -9.81 -11.57
CA THR A 102 35.20 -9.90 -10.85
C THR A 102 34.91 -9.58 -9.40
N GLY A 103 34.99 -10.57 -8.51
CA GLY A 103 34.69 -10.47 -7.08
C GLY A 103 35.69 -9.60 -6.29
N GLN A 104 36.07 -8.46 -6.83
CA GLN A 104 36.84 -7.42 -6.15
C GLN A 104 35.95 -6.19 -6.00
N VAL A 105 35.07 -6.25 -5.01
CA VAL A 105 34.48 -5.04 -4.43
C VAL A 105 35.64 -4.31 -3.75
N ALA A 106 36.15 -3.25 -4.39
CA ALA A 106 37.01 -2.30 -3.70
C ALA A 106 36.21 -1.79 -2.49
N ALA A 107 36.81 -1.84 -1.30
CA ALA A 107 36.19 -1.36 -0.07
C ALA A 107 35.77 0.11 -0.28
N GLY A 108 34.48 0.32 -0.53
CA GLY A 108 33.89 1.65 -0.57
C GLY A 108 34.07 2.31 0.78
N THR A 109 34.28 3.63 0.76
CA THR A 109 34.28 4.45 1.97
C THR A 109 33.01 4.15 2.78
N PRO A 110 33.11 3.86 4.09
CA PRO A 110 31.93 3.64 4.93
C PRO A 110 30.95 4.80 4.76
N LEU A 111 29.65 4.51 4.73
CA LEU A 111 28.62 5.53 4.86
C LEU A 111 28.94 6.39 6.09
N GLY A 112 29.42 7.61 5.86
CA GLY A 112 29.66 8.60 6.92
C GLY A 112 28.38 9.11 7.58
N ARG A 113 27.23 8.49 7.28
CA ARG A 113 25.94 8.75 7.90
C ARG A 113 25.65 7.59 8.84
N THR A 114 26.10 7.68 10.09
CA THR A 114 25.39 6.98 11.17
C THR A 114 23.94 7.40 11.06
N LEU A 115 23.00 6.46 10.81
CA LEU A 115 21.58 6.75 11.01
C LEU A 115 21.46 7.43 12.38
N GLN A 116 20.88 8.63 12.41
CA GLN A 116 20.88 9.43 13.63
C GLN A 116 20.25 8.62 14.78
N ALA A 117 20.72 8.88 16.00
CA ALA A 117 20.23 8.25 17.22
C ALA A 117 18.70 8.18 17.23
N ARG A 118 18.12 7.00 17.54
CA ARG A 118 16.70 6.68 17.80
C ARG A 118 15.74 7.86 17.52
N VAL A 119 15.54 8.22 16.24
CA VAL A 119 14.83 9.45 15.86
C VAL A 119 13.32 9.33 16.15
N SER A 120 12.76 8.12 16.25
CA SER A 120 11.31 7.92 16.36
C SER A 120 10.80 6.90 17.38
N ALA A 121 11.66 6.19 18.13
CA ALA A 121 11.13 5.40 19.24
C ALA A 121 10.73 6.36 20.36
N SER A 122 9.42 6.59 20.48
CA SER A 122 8.84 7.37 21.56
C SER A 122 9.50 6.94 22.88
N PRO A 123 9.97 7.89 23.71
CA PRO A 123 10.43 7.55 25.06
C PRO A 123 9.39 6.66 25.75
N PRO A 124 9.77 5.71 26.62
CA PRO A 124 8.82 4.74 27.18
C PRO A 124 7.52 5.35 27.73
N GLN A 125 7.59 6.56 28.29
CA GLN A 125 6.45 7.33 28.81
C GLN A 125 5.51 7.93 27.75
N CYS A 126 5.93 8.00 26.50
CA CYS A 126 5.19 8.54 25.36
C CYS A 126 4.61 7.45 24.45
N ARG A 127 4.93 6.18 24.71
CA ARG A 127 4.44 5.05 23.92
C ARG A 127 2.96 4.80 24.18
N SER A 128 2.20 4.58 23.10
CA SER A 128 0.76 4.35 23.17
C SER A 128 0.40 2.98 23.76
N PHE A 129 1.30 2.00 23.64
CA PHE A 129 1.18 0.67 24.22
C PHE A 129 2.56 0.10 24.53
N ASN A 130 2.73 -0.54 25.68
CA ASN A 130 3.97 -1.22 26.06
C ASN A 130 3.77 -2.73 25.99
N SER A 131 4.64 -3.43 25.26
CA SER A 131 4.66 -4.89 25.21
C SER A 131 6.02 -5.43 25.63
N SER A 132 6.01 -6.32 26.60
CA SER A 132 7.21 -7.03 27.05
C SER A 132 7.76 -7.95 25.95
N LEU A 133 6.88 -8.62 25.21
CA LEU A 133 7.23 -9.49 24.09
C LEU A 133 7.91 -8.73 22.94
N ALA A 134 7.49 -7.50 22.68
CA ALA A 134 8.14 -6.65 21.69
C ALA A 134 9.56 -6.23 22.13
N GLU A 135 9.75 -5.82 23.38
CA GLU A 135 11.07 -5.44 23.92
C GLU A 135 12.05 -6.63 23.97
N ASP A 136 11.56 -7.82 24.36
CA ASP A 136 12.34 -9.06 24.32
C ASP A 136 12.78 -9.40 22.88
N THR A 137 11.90 -9.16 21.90
CA THR A 137 12.18 -9.38 20.48
C THR A 137 13.23 -8.41 19.96
N ILE A 138 13.15 -7.11 20.31
CA ILE A 138 14.16 -6.11 19.94
C ILE A 138 15.53 -6.49 20.54
N THR A 139 15.55 -6.84 21.82
CA THR A 139 16.77 -7.26 22.53
C THR A 139 17.40 -8.50 21.88
N ARG A 140 16.57 -9.48 21.50
CA ARG A 140 17.01 -10.69 20.80
C ARG A 140 17.62 -10.37 19.43
N LEU A 141 16.94 -9.57 18.60
CA LEU A 141 17.44 -9.25 17.26
C LEU A 141 18.69 -8.37 17.26
N GLN A 142 18.94 -7.62 18.33
CA GLN A 142 20.20 -6.91 18.51
C GLN A 142 21.41 -7.85 18.49
N GLY A 143 21.24 -9.09 18.95
CA GLY A 143 22.27 -10.13 18.90
C GLY A 143 22.34 -10.92 17.59
N VAL A 144 21.39 -10.70 16.67
CA VAL A 144 21.26 -11.44 15.40
C VAL A 144 21.64 -10.57 14.20
N ILE A 145 21.21 -9.32 14.19
CA ILE A 145 21.45 -8.39 13.09
C ILE A 145 22.82 -7.73 13.29
N THR A 146 23.78 -8.06 12.43
CA THR A 146 25.16 -7.54 12.53
C THR A 146 25.26 -6.10 12.03
N ASP A 147 24.51 -5.76 10.98
CA ASP A 147 24.59 -4.41 10.39
C ASP A 147 23.88 -3.37 11.28
N PRO A 148 24.59 -2.31 11.70
CA PRO A 148 24.04 -1.34 12.64
C PRO A 148 22.89 -0.52 12.06
N ASP A 149 22.90 -0.25 10.75
CA ASP A 149 21.83 0.52 10.12
C ASP A 149 20.60 -0.35 9.90
N LEU A 150 20.78 -1.61 9.48
CA LEU A 150 19.68 -2.58 9.40
C LEU A 150 19.01 -2.76 10.77
N PHE A 151 19.81 -2.95 11.83
CA PHE A 151 19.25 -3.08 13.18
C PHE A 151 18.55 -1.79 13.62
N ARG A 152 19.10 -0.62 13.30
CA ARG A 152 18.46 0.67 13.61
C ARG A 152 17.10 0.82 12.93
N VAL A 153 17.00 0.47 11.65
CA VAL A 153 15.72 0.48 10.93
C VAL A 153 14.76 -0.49 11.62
N PHE A 154 15.16 -1.73 11.88
CA PHE A 154 14.32 -2.70 12.60
C PHE A 154 13.86 -2.19 13.98
N GLU A 155 14.77 -1.64 14.79
CA GLU A 155 14.47 -1.10 16.12
C GLU A 155 13.42 0.02 16.06
N ASN A 156 13.49 0.87 15.03
CA ASN A 156 12.53 1.97 14.85
C ASN A 156 11.20 1.48 14.27
N THR A 157 11.21 0.52 13.35
CA THR A 157 10.02 0.14 12.57
C THR A 157 9.18 -0.94 13.25
N PHE A 158 9.81 -1.94 13.89
CA PHE A 158 9.11 -3.08 14.49
C PHE A 158 8.11 -2.69 15.60
N PRO A 159 8.46 -1.88 16.62
CA PRO A 159 7.52 -1.48 17.65
C PRO A 159 6.63 -0.30 17.24
N ASN A 160 6.76 0.24 16.03
CA ASN A 160 6.19 1.53 15.66
C ASN A 160 4.66 1.58 15.86
N THR A 161 3.93 0.54 15.46
CA THR A 161 2.48 0.44 15.71
C THR A 161 2.15 0.53 17.21
N LEU A 162 2.84 -0.24 18.05
CA LEU A 162 2.61 -0.23 19.51
C LEU A 162 2.96 1.13 20.12
N ASP A 163 4.05 1.74 19.65
CA ASP A 163 4.54 2.99 20.19
C ASP A 163 3.62 4.17 19.84
N THR A 164 2.94 4.14 18.69
CA THR A 164 2.36 5.37 18.10
C THR A 164 0.93 5.24 17.56
N ALA A 165 0.46 4.03 17.26
CA ALA A 165 -0.81 3.81 16.56
C ALA A 165 -1.94 3.24 17.43
N ILE A 166 -1.65 2.74 18.64
CA ILE A 166 -2.68 2.27 19.59
C ILE A 166 -3.31 3.47 20.28
N LYS A 167 -4.17 4.20 19.55
CA LYS A 167 -4.72 5.48 20.01
C LYS A 167 -5.63 5.32 21.24
N TRP A 168 -6.32 4.19 21.37
CA TRP A 168 -7.10 3.87 22.55
C TRP A 168 -7.26 2.37 22.76
N LYS A 169 -7.18 1.92 24.01
CA LYS A 169 -7.55 0.56 24.45
C LYS A 169 -8.47 0.66 25.66
N GLY A 170 -9.52 -0.15 25.67
CA GLY A 170 -10.46 -0.22 26.78
C GLY A 170 -11.38 -1.42 26.66
N ALA A 171 -12.56 -1.30 27.24
CA ALA A 171 -13.62 -2.30 27.12
C ALA A 171 -14.92 -1.61 26.70
N ALA A 172 -15.86 -2.40 26.19
CA ALA A 172 -17.20 -1.93 25.87
C ALA A 172 -17.90 -1.34 27.09
N ALA A 173 -18.64 -0.24 26.89
CA ALA A 173 -19.32 0.46 27.99
C ALA A 173 -20.38 -0.43 28.67
N ASN A 174 -20.98 -1.36 27.93
CA ASN A 174 -22.01 -2.28 28.41
C ASN A 174 -21.48 -3.67 28.77
N ASN A 175 -20.20 -3.96 28.52
CA ASN A 175 -19.61 -5.27 28.78
C ASN A 175 -18.10 -5.18 29.00
N SER A 176 -17.67 -5.23 30.27
CA SER A 176 -16.25 -5.14 30.63
C SER A 176 -15.39 -6.31 30.14
N GLN A 177 -15.99 -7.40 29.65
CA GLN A 177 -15.28 -8.55 29.09
C GLN A 177 -14.97 -8.37 27.60
N GLU A 178 -15.65 -7.45 26.92
CA GLU A 178 -15.39 -7.15 25.51
C GLU A 178 -14.28 -6.11 25.42
N GLU A 179 -13.04 -6.57 25.35
CA GLU A 179 -11.88 -5.71 25.07
C GLU A 179 -12.06 -5.02 23.70
N LEU A 180 -11.64 -3.76 23.63
CA LEU A 180 -11.65 -2.95 22.41
C LEU A 180 -10.30 -2.26 22.24
N CYS A 181 -9.80 -2.20 21.01
CA CYS A 181 -8.54 -1.55 20.66
C CYS A 181 -8.72 -0.77 19.37
N PHE A 182 -8.60 0.55 19.45
CA PHE A 182 -8.69 1.47 18.32
C PHE A 182 -7.28 1.80 17.82
N VAL A 183 -6.98 1.30 16.62
CA VAL A 183 -5.67 1.42 15.98
C VAL A 183 -5.79 2.38 14.80
N ILE A 184 -5.07 3.50 14.86
CA ILE A 184 -5.07 4.51 13.78
C ILE A 184 -4.01 4.17 12.73
N THR A 185 -4.17 4.66 11.50
CA THR A 185 -3.20 4.38 10.41
C THR A 185 -1.86 5.08 10.60
N GLY A 186 -1.83 6.11 11.45
CA GLY A 186 -0.67 6.90 11.80
C GLY A 186 -1.02 8.38 11.83
N ASP A 187 -0.70 9.08 10.75
CA ASP A 187 -1.01 10.51 10.53
C ASP A 187 -2.51 10.84 10.33
N ILE A 188 -3.37 9.82 10.21
CA ILE A 188 -4.83 9.97 10.10
C ILE A 188 -5.51 9.34 11.32
N ASP A 189 -6.29 10.13 12.06
CA ASP A 189 -7.05 9.71 13.25
C ASP A 189 -8.32 8.90 12.91
N ALA A 190 -8.18 7.84 12.11
CA ALA A 190 -9.23 6.87 11.83
C ALA A 190 -8.64 5.45 11.68
N MET A 191 -9.48 4.45 11.94
CA MET A 191 -9.10 3.03 11.86
C MET A 191 -9.59 2.46 10.53
N TRP A 192 -8.65 2.19 9.63
CA TRP A 192 -8.91 1.36 8.45
C TRP A 192 -8.88 -0.11 8.84
N LEU A 193 -9.84 -0.89 8.36
CA LEU A 193 -9.90 -2.33 8.62
C LEU A 193 -8.62 -3.03 8.14
N ARG A 194 -8.20 -2.71 6.90
CA ARG A 194 -6.95 -3.19 6.31
C ARG A 194 -5.73 -2.79 7.11
N ASP A 195 -5.50 -1.50 7.27
CA ASP A 195 -4.28 -0.97 7.89
C ASP A 195 -4.14 -1.49 9.31
N SER A 196 -5.18 -1.42 10.14
CA SER A 196 -5.10 -1.87 11.53
C SER A 196 -4.84 -3.37 11.67
N ALA A 197 -5.36 -4.21 10.77
CA ALA A 197 -5.01 -5.63 10.73
C ALA A 197 -3.54 -5.84 10.32
N ASN A 198 -3.10 -5.20 9.24
CA ASN A 198 -1.72 -5.36 8.74
C ASN A 198 -0.66 -4.74 9.68
N GLN A 199 -1.01 -3.66 10.39
CA GLN A 199 -0.17 -3.03 11.41
C GLN A 199 0.08 -3.96 12.60
N LEU A 200 -0.87 -4.85 12.91
CA LEU A 200 -0.76 -5.84 13.97
C LEU A 200 -0.12 -7.16 13.50
N GLN A 201 -0.20 -7.46 12.21
CA GLN A 201 0.29 -8.72 11.62
C GLN A 201 1.73 -9.06 12.00
N VAL A 202 2.61 -8.07 12.09
CA VAL A 202 4.01 -8.22 12.52
C VAL A 202 4.17 -8.88 13.89
N TYR A 203 3.19 -8.76 14.77
CA TYR A 203 3.26 -9.31 16.12
C TYR A 203 2.67 -10.72 16.25
N ARG A 204 2.16 -11.31 15.15
CA ARG A 204 1.58 -12.65 15.17
C ARG A 204 2.58 -13.71 15.63
N ASP A 205 3.84 -13.58 15.23
CA ASP A 205 4.88 -14.59 15.46
C ASP A 205 5.51 -14.47 16.87
N ILE A 206 5.16 -13.42 17.63
CA ILE A 206 5.65 -13.20 19.00
C ILE A 206 4.58 -13.47 20.07
N MET A 207 3.32 -13.63 19.69
CA MET A 207 2.24 -14.05 20.61
C MET A 207 2.49 -15.47 21.12
N LYS A 208 2.39 -15.70 22.43
CA LYS A 208 2.62 -17.02 23.04
C LYS A 208 1.38 -17.60 23.71
N SER A 209 0.48 -16.75 24.19
CA SER A 209 -0.75 -17.16 24.88
C SER A 209 -1.89 -16.17 24.67
N PRO A 210 -3.16 -16.59 24.87
CA PRO A 210 -4.30 -15.67 24.95
C PRO A 210 -4.13 -14.61 26.04
N GLU A 211 -3.37 -14.86 27.11
CA GLU A 211 -3.26 -13.93 28.23
C GLU A 211 -2.19 -12.83 28.01
N ASP A 212 -1.42 -12.91 26.93
CA ASP A 212 -0.31 -11.98 26.68
C ASP A 212 -0.76 -10.57 26.28
N ASP A 213 0.14 -9.59 26.46
CA ASP A 213 -0.11 -8.20 26.13
C ASP A 213 -0.45 -7.98 24.64
N VAL A 214 0.29 -8.61 23.71
CA VAL A 214 0.00 -8.58 22.27
C VAL A 214 -1.35 -9.24 21.95
N ALA A 215 -1.68 -10.37 22.59
CA ALA A 215 -2.96 -11.04 22.35
C ALA A 215 -4.16 -10.15 22.72
N SER A 216 -4.00 -9.28 23.73
CA SER A 216 -5.03 -8.34 24.16
C SER A 216 -5.36 -7.25 23.13
N ILE A 217 -4.38 -6.78 22.36
CA ILE A 217 -4.63 -5.79 21.29
C ILE A 217 -5.25 -6.45 20.06
N PHE A 218 -4.91 -7.71 19.76
CA PHE A 218 -5.58 -8.49 18.71
C PHE A 218 -7.06 -8.71 19.05
N ARG A 219 -7.38 -9.20 20.25
CA ARG A 219 -8.78 -9.35 20.67
C ARG A 219 -9.55 -8.04 20.61
N GLY A 220 -8.92 -6.97 21.11
CA GLY A 220 -9.53 -5.64 21.09
C GLY A 220 -9.80 -5.12 19.68
N ALA A 221 -8.86 -5.31 18.75
CA ALA A 221 -9.01 -4.87 17.37
C ALA A 221 -10.05 -5.73 16.63
N ILE A 222 -10.01 -7.06 16.79
CA ILE A 222 -11.00 -7.97 16.20
C ILE A 222 -12.41 -7.62 16.67
N ASN A 223 -12.62 -7.43 17.98
CA ASN A 223 -13.94 -7.06 18.51
C ASN A 223 -14.42 -5.71 17.94
N LEU A 224 -13.54 -4.72 17.91
CA LEU A 224 -13.90 -3.38 17.45
C LEU A 224 -14.21 -3.37 15.93
N GLN A 225 -13.36 -4.02 15.12
CA GLN A 225 -13.63 -4.20 13.68
C GLN A 225 -14.93 -4.97 13.44
N ALA A 226 -15.22 -6.02 14.22
CA ALA A 226 -16.45 -6.78 14.08
C ALA A 226 -17.69 -5.90 14.29
N ARG A 227 -17.68 -5.01 15.28
CA ARG A 227 -18.77 -4.03 15.51
C ARG A 227 -19.00 -3.14 14.28
N TYR A 228 -17.93 -2.65 13.69
CA TYR A 228 -18.01 -1.79 12.50
C TYR A 228 -18.55 -2.54 11.28
N ILE A 229 -18.03 -3.74 11.01
CA ILE A 229 -18.44 -4.58 9.87
C ILE A 229 -19.92 -4.97 9.98
N VAL A 230 -20.41 -5.29 11.19
CA VAL A 230 -21.82 -5.64 11.40
C VAL A 230 -22.76 -4.53 10.95
N VAL A 231 -22.42 -3.27 11.22
CA VAL A 231 -23.30 -2.13 10.95
C VAL A 231 -23.08 -1.52 9.55
N HIS A 232 -21.82 -1.48 9.11
CA HIS A 232 -21.40 -0.80 7.89
C HIS A 232 -20.43 -1.66 7.07
N PRO A 233 -20.89 -2.82 6.54
CA PRO A 233 -20.02 -3.79 5.88
C PRO A 233 -19.39 -3.25 4.58
N TYR A 234 -19.93 -2.18 4.00
CA TYR A 234 -19.39 -1.58 2.78
C TYR A 234 -18.28 -0.56 3.01
N CYS A 235 -17.98 -0.23 4.27
CA CYS A 235 -17.05 0.85 4.59
C CYS A 235 -15.69 0.32 5.06
N ASN A 236 -14.62 0.97 4.62
CA ASN A 236 -13.25 0.58 4.91
C ASN A 236 -12.64 1.25 6.14
N ALA A 237 -13.16 2.41 6.58
CA ALA A 237 -12.57 3.15 7.70
C ALA A 237 -13.58 3.76 8.68
N PHE A 238 -13.20 3.76 9.96
CA PHE A 238 -14.09 4.08 11.07
C PHE A 238 -13.48 5.08 12.06
N GLN A 239 -14.34 5.89 12.64
CA GLN A 239 -14.04 6.83 13.73
C GLN A 239 -13.85 6.05 15.04
N ALA A 240 -13.23 6.69 16.03
CA ALA A 240 -13.03 6.11 17.35
C ALA A 240 -14.36 5.68 18.00
N PRO A 241 -14.39 4.58 18.78
CA PRO A 241 -15.60 4.16 19.46
C PRO A 241 -16.02 5.21 20.50
N PRO A 242 -17.33 5.42 20.75
CA PRO A 242 -17.80 6.40 21.74
C PRO A 242 -17.18 6.24 23.13
N GLU A 243 -16.91 5.01 23.54
CA GLU A 243 -16.26 4.66 24.81
C GLU A 243 -14.86 5.26 24.98
N SER A 244 -14.20 5.62 23.88
CA SER A 244 -12.87 6.23 23.91
C SER A 244 -12.89 7.69 24.39
N GLY A 245 -14.03 8.37 24.30
CA GLY A 245 -14.12 9.82 24.52
C GLY A 245 -13.35 10.67 23.50
N ILE A 246 -12.78 10.05 22.46
CA ILE A 246 -12.12 10.76 21.36
C ILE A 246 -13.22 11.41 20.51
N PRO A 247 -13.16 12.73 20.25
CA PRO A 247 -14.17 13.41 19.45
C PRO A 247 -14.25 12.81 18.04
N SER A 248 -15.47 12.50 17.58
CA SER A 248 -15.67 12.09 16.19
C SER A 248 -15.55 13.29 15.25
N GLY A 249 -14.83 13.09 14.15
CA GLY A 249 -14.89 14.00 13.02
C GLY A 249 -16.21 13.89 12.26
N ILE A 250 -16.30 14.59 11.13
CA ILE A 250 -17.35 14.35 10.14
C ILE A 250 -16.70 13.56 9.00
N GLY A 251 -16.92 12.25 8.97
CA GLY A 251 -16.35 11.39 7.93
C GLY A 251 -17.06 11.53 6.58
N SER A 252 -16.43 11.02 5.52
CA SER A 252 -16.97 10.92 4.16
C SER A 252 -17.50 12.23 3.55
N GLN A 253 -17.06 13.40 4.03
CA GLN A 253 -17.49 14.69 3.48
C GLN A 253 -17.17 14.78 1.98
N GLY A 254 -18.15 15.20 1.19
CA GLY A 254 -18.01 15.34 -0.26
C GLY A 254 -18.21 14.04 -1.05
N SER A 255 -18.49 12.92 -0.37
CA SER A 255 -18.86 11.66 -1.01
C SER A 255 -20.36 11.37 -0.88
N THR A 256 -20.94 10.74 -1.89
CA THR A 256 -22.31 10.23 -1.91
C THR A 256 -22.26 8.72 -1.86
N VAL A 257 -22.89 8.13 -0.85
CA VAL A 257 -22.85 6.68 -0.59
C VAL A 257 -24.27 6.13 -0.46
N SER A 258 -24.50 4.96 -1.06
CA SER A 258 -25.68 4.13 -0.82
C SER A 258 -25.22 2.73 -0.41
N PRO A 259 -25.77 2.10 0.63
CA PRO A 259 -26.76 2.64 1.57
C PRO A 259 -26.22 3.82 2.41
N PRO A 260 -27.09 4.63 3.03
CA PRO A 260 -26.66 5.76 3.85
C PRO A 260 -25.84 5.30 5.06
N ILE A 261 -24.86 6.11 5.44
CA ILE A 261 -23.92 5.84 6.53
C ILE A 261 -24.12 6.80 7.69
N ASP A 262 -23.73 6.39 8.90
CA ASP A 262 -23.55 7.30 10.01
C ASP A 262 -22.14 7.92 9.93
N VAL A 263 -22.08 9.21 9.59
CA VAL A 263 -20.82 9.96 9.41
C VAL A 263 -20.06 10.22 10.73
N HIS A 264 -20.69 9.92 11.88
CA HIS A 264 -20.02 9.95 13.19
C HIS A 264 -19.37 8.61 13.56
N VAL A 265 -19.70 7.55 12.84
CA VAL A 265 -19.10 6.21 12.99
C VAL A 265 -18.13 5.92 11.84
N VAL A 266 -18.51 6.27 10.61
CA VAL A 266 -17.75 5.99 9.39
C VAL A 266 -16.85 7.17 9.05
N ALA A 267 -15.56 6.91 8.90
CA ALA A 267 -14.58 7.90 8.45
C ALA A 267 -14.55 7.99 6.90
N THR A 268 -14.53 6.86 6.22
CA THR A 268 -14.74 6.76 4.76
C THR A 268 -15.42 5.43 4.44
N CYS A 269 -16.21 5.42 3.36
CA CYS A 269 -16.98 4.24 2.96
C CYS A 269 -16.64 3.82 1.54
N ASN A 270 -15.37 3.53 1.28
CA ASN A 270 -14.95 2.93 0.03
C ASN A 270 -15.00 1.41 0.20
N PHE A 271 -15.88 0.73 -0.52
CA PHE A 271 -15.92 -0.72 -0.50
C PHE A 271 -14.63 -1.29 -1.11
N GLU A 272 -13.85 -1.94 -0.26
CA GLU A 272 -12.56 -2.55 -0.54
C GLU A 272 -12.62 -3.98 -0.02
N LEU A 273 -12.73 -4.98 -0.92
CA LEU A 273 -12.95 -6.39 -0.54
C LEU A 273 -11.83 -6.93 0.38
N ASP A 274 -10.62 -6.41 0.23
CA ASP A 274 -9.48 -6.74 1.09
C ASP A 274 -9.69 -6.31 2.56
N SER A 275 -10.60 -5.36 2.86
CA SER A 275 -10.98 -5.04 4.24
C SER A 275 -11.56 -6.27 4.95
N PHE A 276 -12.32 -7.11 4.23
CA PHE A 276 -12.80 -8.39 4.76
C PHE A 276 -11.66 -9.41 4.87
N GLY A 277 -10.81 -9.48 3.84
CA GLY A 277 -9.63 -10.33 3.85
C GLY A 277 -8.72 -10.05 5.05
N ALA A 278 -8.51 -8.78 5.39
CA ALA A 278 -7.64 -8.33 6.48
C ALA A 278 -8.22 -8.62 7.86
N PHE A 279 -9.53 -8.41 8.06
CA PHE A 279 -10.22 -8.82 9.29
C PHE A 279 -10.12 -10.33 9.53
N LEU A 280 -10.32 -11.13 8.48
CA LEU A 280 -10.22 -12.59 8.55
C LEU A 280 -8.77 -13.06 8.75
N GLN A 281 -7.79 -12.40 8.12
CA GLN A 281 -6.36 -12.64 8.35
C GLN A 281 -5.99 -12.40 9.82
N MET A 282 -6.33 -11.23 10.37
CA MET A 282 -6.06 -10.91 11.78
C MET A 282 -6.71 -11.92 12.74
N SER A 283 -7.93 -12.36 12.41
CA SER A 283 -8.64 -13.42 13.15
C SER A 283 -7.88 -14.75 13.08
N TRP A 284 -7.43 -15.15 11.90
CA TRP A 284 -6.67 -16.37 11.68
C TRP A 284 -5.30 -16.35 12.37
N ASP A 285 -4.58 -15.24 12.28
CA ASP A 285 -3.28 -15.03 12.92
C ASP A 285 -3.40 -15.15 14.45
N TYR A 286 -4.42 -14.53 15.06
CA TYR A 286 -4.71 -14.69 16.50
C TYR A 286 -5.00 -16.15 16.87
N TYR A 287 -5.87 -16.80 16.10
CA TYR A 287 -6.27 -18.18 16.37
C TYR A 287 -5.10 -19.16 16.23
N GLN A 288 -4.27 -19.01 15.20
CA GLN A 288 -3.09 -19.85 14.98
C GLN A 288 -2.07 -19.70 16.11
N ALA A 289 -1.83 -18.47 16.58
CA ALA A 289 -0.87 -18.22 17.64
C ALA A 289 -1.35 -18.70 19.02
N THR A 290 -2.65 -18.62 19.30
CA THR A 290 -3.18 -18.78 20.68
C THR A 290 -4.07 -20.02 20.89
N GLY A 291 -4.71 -20.53 19.83
CA GLY A 291 -5.71 -21.60 19.94
C GLY A 291 -7.03 -21.20 20.61
N ASP A 292 -7.25 -19.91 20.91
CA ASP A 292 -8.44 -19.41 21.64
C ASP A 292 -9.69 -19.37 20.75
N VAL A 293 -10.28 -20.54 20.53
CA VAL A 293 -11.55 -20.70 19.78
C VAL A 293 -12.71 -20.02 20.51
N GLU A 294 -12.74 -20.07 21.85
CA GLU A 294 -13.88 -19.59 22.62
C GLU A 294 -14.11 -18.09 22.41
N PHE A 295 -13.04 -17.31 22.22
CA PHE A 295 -13.10 -15.89 21.89
C PHE A 295 -14.06 -15.57 20.73
N PHE A 296 -13.99 -16.34 19.63
CA PHE A 296 -14.78 -16.10 18.42
C PHE A 296 -16.28 -16.33 18.61
N GLY A 297 -16.68 -17.04 19.67
CA GLY A 297 -18.08 -17.24 20.05
C GLY A 297 -18.65 -16.25 21.08
N LYS A 298 -17.83 -15.32 21.61
CA LYS A 298 -18.23 -14.45 22.74
C LYS A 298 -19.00 -13.20 22.31
N PHE A 299 -18.61 -12.57 21.21
CA PHE A 299 -19.10 -11.24 20.83
C PHE A 299 -19.59 -11.21 19.37
N GLN A 300 -19.19 -10.20 18.59
CA GLN A 300 -19.75 -9.89 17.27
C GLN A 300 -19.07 -10.61 16.11
N TRP A 301 -18.04 -11.42 16.34
CA TRP A 301 -17.23 -12.01 15.25
C TRP A 301 -18.06 -12.84 14.26
N MET A 302 -18.93 -13.74 14.74
CA MET A 302 -19.79 -14.54 13.85
C MET A 302 -20.76 -13.67 13.04
N TYR A 303 -21.32 -12.63 13.66
CA TYR A 303 -22.21 -11.69 12.97
C TYR A 303 -21.46 -10.87 11.93
N ALA A 304 -20.21 -10.49 12.20
CA ALA A 304 -19.35 -9.84 11.22
C ALA A 304 -19.11 -10.74 10.01
N VAL A 305 -18.82 -12.04 10.23
CA VAL A 305 -18.69 -13.03 9.15
C VAL A 305 -19.96 -13.12 8.29
N GLN A 306 -21.13 -13.19 8.90
CA GLN A 306 -22.41 -13.19 8.18
C GLN A 306 -22.61 -11.90 7.37
N SER A 307 -22.32 -10.74 7.95
CA SER A 307 -22.41 -9.44 7.25
C SER A 307 -21.44 -9.35 6.07
N MET A 308 -20.21 -9.86 6.22
CA MET A 308 -19.22 -9.91 5.14
C MET A 308 -19.66 -10.82 3.99
N ILE A 309 -20.11 -12.04 4.29
CA ILE A 309 -20.61 -12.98 3.27
C ILE A 309 -21.79 -12.36 2.52
N LYS A 310 -22.72 -11.74 3.25
CA LYS A 310 -23.86 -11.06 2.64
C LYS A 310 -23.40 -9.92 1.72
N ALA A 311 -22.51 -9.04 2.20
CA ALA A 311 -22.02 -7.92 1.40
C ALA A 311 -21.19 -8.38 0.18
N ALA A 312 -20.38 -9.44 0.32
CA ALA A 312 -19.65 -10.03 -0.79
C ALA A 312 -20.62 -10.57 -1.86
N LYS A 313 -21.66 -11.32 -1.45
CA LYS A 313 -22.71 -11.82 -2.35
C LYS A 313 -23.53 -10.69 -2.99
N ASP A 314 -23.84 -9.63 -2.25
CA ASP A 314 -24.48 -8.44 -2.80
C ASP A 314 -23.61 -7.86 -3.93
N MET A 315 -22.29 -7.78 -3.76
CA MET A 315 -21.35 -7.29 -4.78
C MET A 315 -21.12 -8.26 -5.95
N MET A 316 -21.64 -9.48 -5.88
CA MET A 316 -21.70 -10.44 -6.99
C MET A 316 -23.01 -10.34 -7.79
N ALA A 317 -23.94 -9.46 -7.39
CA ALA A 317 -25.22 -9.32 -8.06
C ALA A 317 -25.05 -9.00 -9.56
N PRO A 318 -25.79 -9.68 -10.46
CA PRO A 318 -25.67 -9.43 -11.89
C PRO A 318 -26.17 -8.03 -12.24
N THR A 319 -25.77 -7.53 -13.40
CA THR A 319 -26.25 -6.22 -13.88
C THR A 319 -27.73 -6.24 -14.24
N TYR A 320 -28.23 -7.39 -14.70
CA TYR A 320 -29.60 -7.58 -15.17
C TYR A 320 -30.21 -8.84 -14.52
N ASP A 321 -31.53 -8.85 -14.36
CA ASP A 321 -32.29 -10.07 -14.07
C ASP A 321 -32.49 -10.93 -15.34
N ASP A 322 -33.13 -12.10 -15.18
CA ASP A 322 -33.40 -13.05 -16.26
C ASP A 322 -34.31 -12.47 -17.36
N GLU A 323 -35.12 -11.45 -17.03
CA GLU A 323 -35.95 -10.71 -17.99
C GLU A 323 -35.20 -9.54 -18.68
N GLY A 324 -33.91 -9.34 -18.35
CA GLY A 324 -33.07 -8.30 -18.94
C GLY A 324 -33.29 -6.90 -18.35
N LYS A 325 -34.00 -6.78 -17.23
CA LYS A 325 -34.18 -5.50 -16.53
C LYS A 325 -32.96 -5.23 -15.67
N ARG A 326 -32.45 -3.99 -15.76
CA ARG A 326 -31.29 -3.54 -14.97
C ARG A 326 -31.61 -3.58 -13.48
N LEU A 327 -30.77 -4.25 -12.71
CA LEU A 327 -30.85 -4.30 -11.26
C LEU A 327 -30.29 -3.00 -10.63
N THR A 328 -30.77 -2.69 -9.43
CA THR A 328 -30.23 -1.57 -8.65
C THR A 328 -29.00 -2.07 -7.90
N PRO A 329 -27.82 -1.44 -8.07
CA PRO A 329 -26.62 -1.83 -7.33
C PRO A 329 -26.87 -1.76 -5.83
N PRO A 330 -26.46 -2.78 -5.04
CA PRO A 330 -26.67 -2.79 -3.60
C PRO A 330 -25.82 -1.75 -2.88
N TYR A 331 -24.69 -1.36 -3.50
CA TYR A 331 -23.80 -0.33 -3.01
C TYR A 331 -23.41 0.63 -4.14
N THR A 332 -23.33 1.92 -3.80
CA THR A 332 -22.75 2.94 -4.67
C THR A 332 -21.90 3.91 -3.87
N PHE A 333 -20.82 4.40 -4.47
CA PHE A 333 -19.95 5.42 -3.91
C PHE A 333 -19.42 6.36 -4.97
N ASN A 334 -19.63 7.65 -4.77
CA ASN A 334 -19.10 8.67 -5.66
C ASN A 334 -18.54 9.85 -4.88
N SER A 335 -17.35 10.32 -5.25
CA SER A 335 -16.70 11.47 -4.65
C SER A 335 -16.27 12.48 -5.72
N MET A 336 -16.32 13.78 -5.38
CA MET A 336 -15.75 14.83 -6.21
C MET A 336 -14.23 14.84 -6.10
N THR A 337 -13.56 14.15 -7.02
CA THR A 337 -12.10 13.98 -7.01
C THR A 337 -11.46 14.26 -8.37
N ARG A 338 -10.16 14.59 -8.35
CA ARG A 338 -9.29 14.64 -9.54
C ARG A 338 -8.38 13.42 -9.67
N THR A 339 -8.45 12.51 -8.71
CA THR A 339 -7.64 11.29 -8.65
C THR A 339 -8.48 10.12 -9.13
N MET A 340 -8.00 9.43 -10.16
CA MET A 340 -8.73 8.34 -10.83
C MET A 340 -9.11 7.20 -9.86
N THR A 341 -8.30 6.96 -8.83
CA THR A 341 -8.51 5.88 -7.86
C THR A 341 -9.39 6.24 -6.67
N SER A 342 -9.85 7.50 -6.56
CA SER A 342 -10.62 7.96 -5.39
C SER A 342 -12.14 8.00 -5.61
N THR A 343 -12.63 7.45 -6.72
CA THR A 343 -14.06 7.26 -7.01
C THR A 343 -14.24 6.04 -7.91
N LEU A 344 -15.46 5.50 -8.03
CA LEU A 344 -15.72 4.34 -8.89
C LEU A 344 -16.26 4.78 -10.25
N ASN A 345 -15.99 3.96 -11.27
CA ASN A 345 -16.57 4.17 -12.59
C ASN A 345 -18.10 4.03 -12.58
N LEU A 346 -18.74 4.40 -13.70
CA LEU A 346 -20.18 4.31 -13.90
C LEU A 346 -21.01 5.04 -12.82
N VAL A 347 -20.55 6.24 -12.43
CA VAL A 347 -21.23 7.06 -11.40
C VAL A 347 -21.30 6.34 -10.06
N GLY A 348 -20.18 5.72 -9.68
CA GLY A 348 -20.04 5.13 -8.36
C GLY A 348 -20.52 3.68 -8.23
N THR A 349 -20.76 2.97 -9.33
CA THR A 349 -21.35 1.62 -9.29
C THR A 349 -20.40 0.50 -9.66
N GLY A 350 -19.14 0.77 -10.02
CA GLY A 350 -18.23 -0.32 -10.30
C GLY A 350 -16.78 0.06 -10.55
N ASN A 351 -15.91 -0.79 -10.02
CA ASN A 351 -14.58 -1.06 -10.55
C ASN A 351 -14.54 -2.54 -10.96
N PRO A 352 -13.64 -2.95 -11.87
CA PRO A 352 -13.50 -4.35 -12.25
C PRO A 352 -13.13 -5.25 -11.07
N PHE A 353 -13.30 -6.56 -11.26
CA PHE A 353 -12.92 -7.61 -10.30
C PHE A 353 -11.42 -7.51 -10.01
N LEU A 354 -11.07 -6.99 -8.82
CA LEU A 354 -9.69 -6.87 -8.35
C LEU A 354 -9.17 -8.24 -7.91
N VAL A 355 -8.26 -8.81 -8.71
CA VAL A 355 -7.83 -10.20 -8.56
C VAL A 355 -7.11 -10.43 -7.21
N PRO A 356 -6.14 -9.61 -6.78
CA PRO A 356 -5.47 -9.81 -5.50
C PRO A 356 -6.40 -9.77 -4.28
N ALA A 357 -7.39 -8.87 -4.25
CA ALA A 357 -8.34 -8.78 -3.15
C ALA A 357 -9.25 -10.02 -3.08
N ASN A 358 -9.64 -10.57 -4.22
CA ASN A 358 -10.38 -11.82 -4.28
C ASN A 358 -9.52 -13.02 -3.83
N MET A 359 -8.23 -13.06 -4.19
CA MET A 359 -7.28 -14.07 -3.69
C MET A 359 -7.21 -14.04 -2.16
N MET A 360 -7.01 -12.84 -1.58
CA MET A 360 -6.92 -12.66 -0.13
C MET A 360 -8.22 -13.07 0.58
N PHE A 361 -9.37 -12.59 0.10
CA PHE A 361 -10.65 -12.90 0.72
C PHE A 361 -10.99 -14.39 0.64
N SER A 362 -10.84 -15.02 -0.54
CA SER A 362 -11.04 -16.47 -0.71
C SER A 362 -10.16 -17.28 0.24
N ARG A 363 -8.86 -16.95 0.32
CA ARG A 363 -7.92 -17.66 1.20
C ARG A 363 -8.36 -17.62 2.66
N TYR A 364 -8.56 -16.42 3.22
CA TYR A 364 -8.83 -16.27 4.64
C TYR A 364 -10.28 -16.62 5.02
N LEU A 365 -11.23 -16.52 4.09
CA LEU A 365 -12.58 -17.04 4.30
C LEU A 365 -12.55 -18.57 4.46
N ASN A 366 -11.80 -19.28 3.63
CA ASN A 366 -11.61 -20.73 3.78
C ASN A 366 -10.91 -21.09 5.10
N ASP A 367 -9.80 -20.42 5.44
CA ASP A 367 -9.03 -20.75 6.65
C ASP A 367 -9.85 -20.51 7.92
N THR A 368 -10.54 -19.38 8.00
CA THR A 368 -11.38 -19.04 9.16
C THR A 368 -12.65 -19.89 9.27
N ALA A 369 -13.06 -20.60 8.22
CA ALA A 369 -14.13 -21.61 8.33
C ALA A 369 -13.74 -22.73 9.34
N ALA A 370 -12.44 -23.03 9.48
CA ALA A 370 -11.96 -23.99 10.48
C ALA A 370 -12.10 -23.46 11.93
N ILE A 371 -12.13 -22.13 12.12
CA ILE A 371 -12.50 -21.53 13.41
C ILE A 371 -14.01 -21.72 13.61
N MET A 372 -14.81 -21.37 12.59
CA MET A 372 -16.27 -21.46 12.65
C MET A 372 -16.78 -22.86 13.01
N ASP A 373 -16.18 -23.93 12.46
CA ASP A 373 -16.50 -25.33 12.81
C ASP A 373 -16.37 -25.63 14.31
N LYS A 374 -15.45 -24.95 15.01
CA LYS A 374 -15.11 -25.22 16.41
C LYS A 374 -15.87 -24.32 17.39
N VAL A 375 -16.50 -23.25 16.90
CA VAL A 375 -17.25 -22.32 17.75
C VAL A 375 -18.57 -22.98 18.19
N ALA A 376 -18.74 -23.19 19.49
CA ALA A 376 -19.86 -23.95 20.05
C ALA A 376 -21.26 -23.39 19.71
N LYS A 377 -21.37 -22.09 19.40
CA LYS A 377 -22.63 -21.40 19.05
C LYS A 377 -22.70 -20.96 17.60
N ALA A 378 -21.85 -21.51 16.73
CA ALA A 378 -21.86 -21.20 15.32
C ALA A 378 -23.24 -21.54 14.70
N PRO A 379 -23.79 -20.66 13.84
CA PRO A 379 -24.94 -21.01 13.02
C PRO A 379 -24.66 -22.28 12.21
N PRO A 380 -25.61 -23.22 12.12
CA PRO A 380 -25.47 -24.37 11.23
C PRO A 380 -25.15 -23.92 9.80
N GLU A 381 -24.30 -24.66 9.10
CA GLU A 381 -23.87 -24.41 7.72
C GLU A 381 -23.03 -23.15 7.45
N LEU A 382 -22.83 -22.25 8.41
CA LEU A 382 -22.04 -21.02 8.13
C LEU A 382 -20.60 -21.34 7.71
N ALA A 383 -19.98 -22.34 8.33
CA ALA A 383 -18.64 -22.79 7.94
C ALA A 383 -18.63 -23.43 6.54
N THR A 384 -19.69 -24.15 6.16
CA THR A 384 -19.87 -24.69 4.80
C THR A 384 -20.00 -23.54 3.79
N GLU A 385 -20.86 -22.56 4.08
CA GLU A 385 -21.08 -21.39 3.24
C GLU A 385 -19.79 -20.56 3.03
N MET A 386 -18.96 -20.42 4.07
CA MET A 386 -17.64 -19.80 3.95
C MET A 386 -16.73 -20.52 2.95
N ARG A 387 -16.68 -21.86 3.01
CA ARG A 387 -15.86 -22.68 2.10
C ARG A 387 -16.39 -22.63 0.68
N ASP A 388 -17.70 -22.78 0.50
CA ASP A 388 -18.34 -22.78 -0.81
C ASP A 388 -18.10 -21.45 -1.53
N LEU A 389 -18.27 -20.31 -0.84
CA LEU A 389 -17.97 -19.00 -1.41
C LEU A 389 -16.48 -18.83 -1.73
N ALA A 390 -15.59 -19.31 -0.85
CA ALA A 390 -14.16 -19.26 -1.11
C ALA A 390 -13.76 -20.07 -2.36
N GLU A 391 -14.34 -21.25 -2.53
CA GLU A 391 -14.13 -22.12 -3.70
C GLU A 391 -14.71 -21.50 -4.98
N GLU A 392 -15.92 -20.93 -4.90
CA GLU A 392 -16.54 -20.21 -6.02
C GLU A 392 -15.66 -19.05 -6.51
N ILE A 393 -15.13 -18.25 -5.58
CA ILE A 393 -14.22 -17.14 -5.92
C ILE A 393 -12.93 -17.66 -6.56
N ARG A 394 -12.32 -18.72 -6.01
CA ARG A 394 -11.10 -19.32 -6.57
C ARG A 394 -11.35 -19.85 -7.99
N ALA A 395 -12.44 -20.57 -8.21
CA ALA A 395 -12.83 -21.04 -9.54
C ALA A 395 -13.08 -19.87 -10.51
N GLY A 396 -13.67 -18.77 -10.03
CA GLY A 396 -13.83 -17.53 -10.79
C GLY A 396 -12.49 -16.92 -11.21
N ILE A 397 -11.53 -16.83 -10.29
CA ILE A 397 -10.16 -16.35 -10.57
C ILE A 397 -9.49 -17.23 -11.63
N GLU A 398 -9.46 -18.54 -11.45
CA GLU A 398 -8.79 -19.46 -12.38
C GLU A 398 -9.37 -19.38 -13.80
N LYS A 399 -10.69 -19.21 -13.90
CA LYS A 399 -11.39 -19.14 -15.18
C LYS A 399 -11.24 -17.79 -15.89
N HIS A 400 -11.22 -16.69 -15.14
CA HIS A 400 -11.36 -15.35 -15.71
C HIS A 400 -10.14 -14.45 -15.57
N ALA A 401 -9.28 -14.68 -14.57
CA ALA A 401 -8.14 -13.83 -14.26
C ALA A 401 -6.80 -14.37 -14.79
N ILE A 402 -6.73 -15.64 -15.22
CA ILE A 402 -5.57 -16.17 -15.93
C ILE A 402 -5.68 -15.77 -17.40
N VAL A 403 -4.73 -14.96 -17.86
CA VAL A 403 -4.72 -14.33 -19.17
C VAL A 403 -3.37 -14.50 -19.85
N LYS A 404 -3.31 -14.23 -21.16
CA LYS A 404 -2.05 -14.26 -21.90
C LYS A 404 -1.27 -12.97 -21.68
N GLY A 405 -0.11 -13.10 -21.07
CA GLY A 405 0.84 -12.01 -20.88
C GLY A 405 1.48 -11.54 -22.20
N PRO A 406 2.31 -10.48 -22.16
CA PRO A 406 2.89 -9.90 -23.37
C PRO A 406 3.77 -10.85 -24.21
N ALA A 407 4.33 -11.90 -23.62
CA ALA A 407 5.10 -12.93 -24.32
C ALA A 407 4.31 -14.24 -24.57
N GLY A 408 2.98 -14.22 -24.40
CA GLY A 408 2.08 -15.33 -24.71
C GLY A 408 1.98 -16.42 -23.64
N GLN A 409 2.65 -16.25 -22.50
CA GLN A 409 2.54 -17.14 -21.34
C GLN A 409 1.30 -16.82 -20.50
N ASP A 410 0.82 -17.79 -19.73
CA ASP A 410 -0.25 -17.56 -18.75
C ASP A 410 0.26 -16.77 -17.56
N MET A 411 -0.50 -15.77 -17.14
CA MET A 411 -0.26 -14.93 -15.97
C MET A 411 -1.58 -14.41 -15.40
N TYR A 412 -1.58 -13.92 -14.15
CA TYR A 412 -2.75 -13.26 -13.57
C TYR A 412 -2.84 -11.80 -14.04
N ALA A 413 -4.03 -11.38 -14.45
CA ALA A 413 -4.38 -9.96 -14.60
C ALA A 413 -4.55 -9.32 -13.22
N TYR A 414 -4.31 -8.00 -13.11
CA TYR A 414 -4.55 -7.26 -11.87
C TYR A 414 -6.04 -7.07 -11.63
N GLU A 415 -6.76 -6.69 -12.69
CA GLU A 415 -8.22 -6.57 -12.69
C GLU A 415 -8.80 -7.16 -13.97
N VAL A 416 -10.00 -7.73 -13.86
CA VAL A 416 -10.81 -8.19 -15.01
C VAL A 416 -12.25 -7.70 -14.89
N ASP A 417 -12.89 -7.34 -15.99
CA ASP A 417 -14.25 -6.79 -15.97
C ASP A 417 -15.35 -7.83 -16.28
N GLY A 418 -14.98 -9.04 -16.67
CA GLY A 418 -15.92 -10.08 -17.12
C GLY A 418 -16.50 -9.88 -18.53
N PHE A 419 -16.24 -8.73 -19.16
CA PHE A 419 -16.62 -8.38 -20.54
C PHE A 419 -15.46 -8.52 -21.55
N GLY A 420 -14.28 -8.87 -21.06
CA GLY A 420 -13.06 -9.10 -21.84
C GLY A 420 -11.96 -8.06 -21.62
N GLY A 421 -12.25 -6.99 -20.86
CA GLY A 421 -11.25 -6.03 -20.41
C GLY A 421 -10.37 -6.63 -19.33
N GLN A 422 -9.07 -6.36 -19.45
CA GLN A 422 -8.01 -6.88 -18.58
C GLN A 422 -7.03 -5.75 -18.29
N ASN A 423 -6.76 -5.50 -17.02
CA ASN A 423 -5.72 -4.58 -16.59
C ASN A 423 -4.44 -5.35 -16.25
N LEU A 424 -3.39 -5.17 -17.04
CA LEU A 424 -2.10 -5.81 -16.83
C LEU A 424 -1.15 -4.84 -16.13
N MET A 425 -1.12 -4.90 -14.80
CA MET A 425 -0.24 -4.11 -13.93
C MET A 425 -0.04 -4.83 -12.60
N ASP A 426 0.57 -4.17 -11.63
CA ASP A 426 0.40 -4.46 -10.21
C ASP A 426 0.49 -3.15 -9.44
N ASP A 427 0.02 -3.16 -8.20
CA ASP A 427 0.12 -2.06 -7.25
C ASP A 427 0.95 -2.48 -6.03
N ALA A 428 1.53 -1.52 -5.32
CA ALA A 428 2.36 -1.78 -4.16
C ALA A 428 1.58 -2.17 -2.89
N ASN A 429 0.30 -1.77 -2.77
CA ASN A 429 -0.52 -2.09 -1.62
C ASN A 429 -0.82 -3.60 -1.57
N VAL A 430 -0.74 -4.20 -0.38
CA VAL A 430 -1.15 -5.60 -0.16
C VAL A 430 -2.64 -5.60 0.18
N PRO A 431 -3.46 -6.44 -0.49
CA PRO A 431 -3.08 -7.50 -1.42
C PRO A 431 -2.73 -7.00 -2.84
N SER A 432 -1.60 -7.46 -3.35
CA SER A 432 -1.10 -7.30 -4.72
C SER A 432 -0.88 -8.66 -5.39
N LEU A 433 -0.70 -8.70 -6.73
CA LEU A 433 -0.35 -9.95 -7.42
C LEU A 433 0.99 -10.50 -6.91
N LEU A 434 1.96 -9.62 -6.65
CA LEU A 434 3.26 -9.99 -6.07
C LEU A 434 3.11 -10.69 -4.72
N SER A 435 2.14 -10.27 -3.90
CA SER A 435 1.89 -10.78 -2.55
C SER A 435 1.16 -12.12 -2.47
N ALA A 436 0.72 -12.70 -3.59
CA ALA A 436 -0.12 -13.91 -3.56
C ALA A 436 0.50 -15.09 -2.77
N PRO A 437 1.82 -15.38 -2.83
CA PRO A 437 2.44 -16.38 -1.96
C PRO A 437 2.59 -15.95 -0.51
N PHE A 438 2.85 -14.66 -0.26
CA PHE A 438 2.90 -14.11 1.11
C PHE A 438 1.56 -14.28 1.84
N LEU A 439 0.45 -14.13 1.13
CA LEU A 439 -0.90 -14.39 1.64
C LEU A 439 -1.21 -15.90 1.79
N GLY A 440 -0.33 -16.78 1.29
CA GLY A 440 -0.57 -18.22 1.20
C GLY A 440 -1.62 -18.61 0.15
N TYR A 441 -1.99 -17.74 -0.77
CA TYR A 441 -2.98 -18.08 -1.80
C TYR A 441 -2.39 -18.99 -2.90
N LEU A 442 -1.15 -18.75 -3.30
CA LEU A 442 -0.39 -19.56 -4.26
C LEU A 442 0.90 -20.07 -3.65
N ALA A 443 1.42 -21.18 -4.18
CA ALA A 443 2.79 -21.58 -3.90
C ALA A 443 3.76 -20.57 -4.55
N GLN A 444 4.91 -20.35 -3.92
CA GLN A 444 5.93 -19.44 -4.46
C GLN A 444 6.45 -19.93 -5.81
N ASP A 445 6.51 -21.24 -6.05
CA ASP A 445 6.96 -21.86 -7.31
C ASP A 445 5.84 -22.11 -8.33
N ASP A 446 4.61 -21.62 -8.07
CA ASP A 446 3.52 -21.69 -9.04
C ASP A 446 3.92 -21.04 -10.38
N GLU A 447 3.73 -21.76 -11.48
CA GLU A 447 4.23 -21.36 -12.81
C GLU A 447 3.57 -20.06 -13.29
N VAL A 448 2.26 -19.92 -13.10
CA VAL A 448 1.49 -18.73 -13.51
C VAL A 448 1.89 -17.54 -12.65
N TYR A 449 2.08 -17.74 -11.34
CA TYR A 449 2.63 -16.73 -10.44
C TYR A 449 4.02 -16.30 -10.87
N GLN A 450 4.94 -17.22 -11.20
CA GLN A 450 6.30 -16.86 -11.62
C GLN A 450 6.33 -16.04 -12.91
N HIS A 451 5.45 -16.37 -13.87
CA HIS A 451 5.23 -15.53 -15.05
C HIS A 451 4.68 -14.15 -14.69
N THR A 452 3.75 -14.09 -13.74
CA THR A 452 3.15 -12.84 -13.22
C THR A 452 4.21 -11.99 -12.52
N ARG A 453 4.93 -12.55 -11.53
CA ARG A 453 6.05 -11.91 -10.81
C ARG A 453 7.06 -11.29 -11.77
N LYS A 454 7.48 -12.04 -12.79
CA LYS A 454 8.41 -11.55 -13.81
C LYS A 454 7.86 -10.36 -14.60
N PHE A 455 6.56 -10.34 -14.89
CA PHE A 455 5.91 -9.19 -15.51
C PHE A 455 5.86 -8.00 -14.54
N VAL A 456 5.40 -8.22 -13.31
CA VAL A 456 5.23 -7.21 -12.26
C VAL A 456 6.54 -6.48 -11.95
N LEU A 457 7.65 -7.21 -11.85
CA LEU A 457 9.00 -6.69 -11.57
C LEU A 457 9.76 -6.31 -12.86
N SER A 458 9.06 -5.86 -13.88
CA SER A 458 9.65 -5.45 -15.16
C SER A 458 9.12 -4.12 -15.64
N GLY A 459 9.84 -3.48 -16.57
CA GLY A 459 9.38 -2.26 -17.22
C GLY A 459 8.13 -2.42 -18.11
N GLN A 460 7.50 -3.60 -18.13
CA GLN A 460 6.19 -3.81 -18.76
C GLN A 460 5.04 -3.52 -17.79
N ASN A 461 5.26 -3.65 -16.47
CA ASN A 461 4.34 -3.11 -15.48
C ASN A 461 4.47 -1.57 -15.50
N PRO A 462 3.40 -0.82 -15.81
CA PRO A 462 3.45 0.64 -15.88
C PRO A 462 3.89 1.32 -14.57
N TRP A 463 3.71 0.62 -13.45
CA TRP A 463 4.01 1.13 -12.11
C TRP A 463 5.32 0.62 -11.54
N TYR A 464 6.11 -0.16 -12.29
CA TYR A 464 7.44 -0.56 -11.84
C TYR A 464 8.44 0.60 -11.99
N ALA A 465 8.68 1.30 -10.88
CA ALA A 465 9.61 2.42 -10.79
C ALA A 465 11.05 1.90 -10.73
N ARG A 466 11.95 2.56 -11.47
CA ARG A 466 13.34 2.13 -11.62
C ARG A 466 14.30 3.29 -11.59
N GLY A 467 15.43 3.10 -10.91
CA GLY A 467 16.48 4.11 -10.78
C GLY A 467 17.61 3.64 -9.86
N PRO A 468 18.62 4.50 -9.63
CA PRO A 468 19.80 4.14 -8.85
C PRO A 468 19.56 4.11 -7.33
N VAL A 469 18.41 4.57 -6.84
CA VAL A 469 18.09 4.60 -5.39
C VAL A 469 17.32 3.35 -4.96
N ILE A 470 16.19 3.07 -5.62
CA ILE A 470 15.30 1.96 -5.28
C ILE A 470 14.49 1.55 -6.51
N ASN A 471 14.33 0.24 -6.71
CA ASN A 471 13.56 -0.36 -7.79
C ASN A 471 12.40 -1.16 -7.17
N ALA A 472 11.17 -0.67 -7.33
CA ALA A 472 10.00 -1.30 -6.75
C ALA A 472 8.73 -0.97 -7.53
N VAL A 473 7.68 -1.76 -7.32
CA VAL A 473 6.34 -1.39 -7.77
C VAL A 473 5.89 -0.14 -6.98
N GLY A 474 5.29 0.82 -7.69
CA GLY A 474 4.69 2.02 -7.14
C GLY A 474 3.17 1.95 -7.16
N SER A 475 2.51 3.10 -7.29
CA SER A 475 1.05 3.16 -7.37
C SER A 475 0.56 4.38 -8.17
N PRO A 476 -0.58 4.28 -8.88
CA PRO A 476 -1.34 5.44 -9.37
C PRO A 476 -1.76 6.41 -8.27
N HIS A 477 -1.72 6.01 -6.99
CA HIS A 477 -2.04 6.87 -5.86
C HIS A 477 -1.11 8.08 -5.74
N ILE A 478 0.17 7.95 -6.12
CA ILE A 478 1.17 9.03 -6.00
C ILE A 478 1.51 9.62 -7.38
N LYS A 479 2.36 8.92 -8.15
CA LYS A 479 2.73 9.24 -9.54
C LYS A 479 3.69 8.17 -10.09
N PRO A 480 3.84 8.06 -11.42
CA PRO A 480 4.90 7.24 -12.01
C PRO A 480 6.30 7.63 -11.51
N GLY A 481 7.15 6.63 -11.27
CA GLY A 481 8.52 6.82 -10.77
C GLY A 481 8.66 6.93 -9.24
N ALA A 482 7.55 6.88 -8.50
CA ALA A 482 7.55 6.75 -7.04
C ALA A 482 7.47 5.27 -6.66
N ALA A 483 8.60 4.68 -6.28
CA ALA A 483 8.73 3.31 -5.79
C ALA A 483 8.20 3.21 -4.36
N TRP A 484 7.48 2.14 -4.02
CA TRP A 484 6.97 1.94 -2.67
C TRP A 484 7.78 0.87 -1.93
N PRO A 485 8.39 1.18 -0.77
CA PRO A 485 9.17 0.21 0.02
C PRO A 485 8.41 -1.08 0.35
N MET A 486 7.09 -0.99 0.54
CA MET A 486 6.25 -2.17 0.78
C MET A 486 6.34 -3.22 -0.34
N ALA A 487 6.40 -2.80 -1.60
CA ALA A 487 6.53 -3.73 -2.72
C ALA A 487 7.89 -4.44 -2.71
N SER A 488 8.97 -3.74 -2.35
CA SER A 488 10.31 -4.33 -2.15
C SER A 488 10.32 -5.32 -0.98
N ILE A 489 9.62 -5.01 0.11
CA ILE A 489 9.48 -5.94 1.24
C ILE A 489 8.75 -7.21 0.79
N ILE A 490 7.62 -7.08 0.09
CA ILE A 490 6.89 -8.23 -0.44
C ILE A 490 7.73 -9.01 -1.45
N GLN A 491 8.53 -8.34 -2.29
CA GLN A 491 9.47 -8.99 -3.20
C GLN A 491 10.43 -9.92 -2.46
N ILE A 492 10.98 -9.48 -1.32
CA ILE A 492 11.86 -10.29 -0.43
C ILE A 492 11.09 -11.45 0.19
N MET A 493 9.87 -11.22 0.67
CA MET A 493 9.05 -12.23 1.33
C MET A 493 8.50 -13.31 0.37
N THR A 494 8.72 -13.16 -0.94
CA THR A 494 8.19 -14.06 -1.98
C THR A 494 9.27 -14.57 -2.93
N THR A 495 10.53 -14.58 -2.48
CA THR A 495 11.67 -15.16 -3.20
C THR A 495 12.60 -15.93 -2.25
N ASP A 496 13.33 -16.89 -2.81
CA ASP A 496 14.44 -17.61 -2.15
C ASP A 496 15.80 -17.29 -2.75
N ASP A 497 15.86 -16.44 -3.79
CA ASP A 497 17.10 -15.94 -4.37
C ASP A 497 17.77 -14.97 -3.40
N GLU A 498 18.84 -15.42 -2.75
CA GLU A 498 19.59 -14.62 -1.78
C GLU A 498 20.22 -13.36 -2.40
N THR A 499 20.51 -13.37 -3.71
CA THR A 499 21.03 -12.19 -4.41
C THR A 499 19.94 -11.14 -4.54
N GLU A 500 18.73 -11.55 -4.90
CA GLU A 500 17.55 -10.68 -4.97
C GLU A 500 17.20 -10.12 -3.59
N ILE A 501 17.25 -10.96 -2.55
CA ILE A 501 16.96 -10.54 -1.17
C ILE A 501 17.97 -9.49 -0.71
N VAL A 502 19.27 -9.78 -0.85
CA VAL A 502 20.34 -8.88 -0.37
C VAL A 502 20.32 -7.56 -1.13
N GLY A 503 20.13 -7.59 -2.46
CA GLY A 503 20.05 -6.37 -3.26
C GLY A 503 18.87 -5.49 -2.85
N THR A 504 17.68 -6.08 -2.75
CA THR A 504 16.45 -5.37 -2.36
C THR A 504 16.51 -4.85 -0.92
N LEU A 505 17.08 -5.62 0.01
CA LEU A 505 17.25 -5.20 1.40
C LEU A 505 18.24 -4.02 1.52
N ALA A 506 19.28 -4.02 0.71
CA ALA A 506 20.23 -2.90 0.66
C ALA A 506 19.59 -1.61 0.13
N GLU A 507 18.74 -1.68 -0.90
CA GLU A 507 17.96 -0.55 -1.39
C GLU A 507 17.03 0.01 -0.29
N LEU A 508 16.36 -0.86 0.48
CA LEU A 508 15.50 -0.43 1.59
C LEU A 508 16.27 0.31 2.68
N VAL A 509 17.41 -0.24 3.14
CA VAL A 509 18.21 0.39 4.21
C VAL A 509 18.80 1.73 3.76
N SER A 510 19.26 1.81 2.51
CA SER A 510 19.91 3.01 1.96
C SER A 510 18.97 4.13 1.54
N SER A 511 17.67 3.87 1.40
CA SER A 511 16.70 4.83 0.88
C SER A 511 15.84 5.52 1.95
N THR A 512 16.20 5.40 3.23
CA THR A 512 15.46 5.96 4.38
C THR A 512 15.64 7.46 4.62
N ASP A 513 16.39 8.16 3.75
CA ASP A 513 16.79 9.57 3.90
C ASP A 513 17.38 9.90 5.29
N GLY A 514 18.02 8.92 5.94
CA GLY A 514 18.62 9.06 7.26
C GLY A 514 17.63 8.98 8.44
N LEU A 515 16.33 8.84 8.20
CA LEU A 515 15.31 8.74 9.26
C LEU A 515 15.26 7.35 9.91
N GLY A 516 15.69 6.31 9.19
CA GLY A 516 15.62 4.94 9.66
C GLY A 516 14.17 4.43 9.83
N LEU A 517 13.27 4.85 8.94
CA LEU A 517 11.87 4.42 8.85
C LEU A 517 11.51 4.07 7.40
N MET A 518 10.40 3.34 7.21
CA MET A 518 9.85 3.09 5.89
C MET A 518 8.88 4.20 5.48
N HIS A 519 9.16 4.79 4.32
CA HIS A 519 8.27 5.76 3.68
C HIS A 519 7.11 5.06 2.93
N GLU A 520 6.08 5.82 2.58
CA GLU A 520 5.04 5.34 1.67
C GLU A 520 5.60 5.18 0.25
N SER A 521 6.27 6.21 -0.26
CA SER A 521 6.92 6.16 -1.57
C SER A 521 8.22 6.95 -1.58
N ILE A 522 9.13 6.56 -2.47
CA ILE A 522 10.46 7.15 -2.66
C ILE A 522 10.67 7.35 -4.16
N ASN A 523 11.20 8.51 -4.56
CA ASN A 523 11.61 8.75 -5.93
C ASN A 523 12.81 7.85 -6.27
N SER A 524 12.66 6.97 -7.26
CA SER A 524 13.73 6.03 -7.67
C SER A 524 15.04 6.72 -8.12
N LEU A 525 15.01 8.02 -8.42
CA LEU A 525 16.18 8.82 -8.82
C LEU A 525 16.76 9.69 -7.68
N ASN A 526 16.04 9.87 -6.57
CA ASN A 526 16.48 10.76 -5.49
C ASN A 526 15.89 10.33 -4.14
N ALA A 527 16.74 9.82 -3.24
CA ALA A 527 16.35 9.32 -1.92
C ALA A 527 15.75 10.40 -1.00
N ASN A 528 16.04 11.68 -1.24
CA ASN A 528 15.55 12.78 -0.42
C ASN A 528 14.15 13.27 -0.84
N GLN A 529 13.49 12.55 -1.77
CA GLN A 529 12.14 12.84 -2.22
C GLN A 529 11.23 11.65 -1.95
N TRP A 530 10.51 11.72 -0.84
CA TRP A 530 9.62 10.67 -0.38
C TRP A 530 8.26 11.25 0.08
N THR A 531 7.27 10.37 0.27
CA THR A 531 5.97 10.71 0.86
C THR A 531 5.77 9.98 2.18
N ARG A 532 5.09 10.64 3.12
CA ARG A 532 4.81 10.21 4.50
C ARG A 532 6.10 9.88 5.27
N GLU A 533 6.46 10.78 6.18
CA GLU A 533 7.62 10.58 7.07
C GLU A 533 7.40 9.40 8.04
N TRP A 534 6.13 9.09 8.30
CA TRP A 534 5.70 8.04 9.22
C TRP A 534 4.53 7.26 8.63
N PHE A 535 4.78 6.00 8.24
CA PHE A 535 3.74 5.07 7.81
C PHE A 535 3.82 3.76 8.57
N SER A 536 2.97 3.62 9.59
CA SER A 536 3.03 2.52 10.56
C SER A 536 2.86 1.13 9.93
N TRP A 537 2.05 0.99 8.89
CA TRP A 537 1.92 -0.28 8.17
C TRP A 537 3.23 -0.68 7.47
N ALA A 538 3.84 0.20 6.69
CA ALA A 538 5.11 -0.10 6.01
C ALA A 538 6.23 -0.45 7.02
N ASN A 539 6.25 0.25 8.16
CA ASN A 539 7.16 -0.03 9.26
C ASN A 539 6.95 -1.44 9.86
N GLY A 540 5.71 -1.79 10.18
CA GLY A 540 5.36 -3.11 10.68
C GLY A 540 5.73 -4.22 9.69
N LEU A 541 5.43 -4.03 8.41
CA LEU A 541 5.76 -4.99 7.35
C LEU A 541 7.28 -5.22 7.21
N PHE A 542 8.10 -4.17 7.36
CA PHE A 542 9.56 -4.33 7.42
C PHE A 542 9.99 -5.18 8.62
N GLY A 543 9.43 -4.90 9.80
CA GLY A 543 9.69 -5.70 10.99
C GLY A 543 9.33 -7.18 10.80
N GLN A 544 8.19 -7.44 10.16
CA GLN A 544 7.73 -8.80 9.86
C GLN A 544 8.68 -9.53 8.90
N MET A 545 9.16 -8.85 7.86
CA MET A 545 10.16 -9.40 6.94
C MET A 545 11.46 -9.77 7.66
N ILE A 546 11.91 -8.97 8.62
CA ILE A 546 13.12 -9.29 9.38
C ILE A 546 12.92 -10.55 10.24
N LEU A 547 11.75 -10.72 10.88
CA LEU A 547 11.42 -11.94 11.63
C LEU A 547 11.32 -13.18 10.72
N ASP A 548 10.75 -13.02 9.51
CA ASP A 548 10.75 -14.08 8.49
C ASP A 548 12.18 -14.46 8.09
N LEU A 549 13.04 -13.48 7.78
CA LEU A 549 14.42 -13.72 7.38
C LEU A 549 15.24 -14.36 8.50
N GLU A 550 15.02 -14.00 9.77
CA GLU A 550 15.65 -14.68 10.89
C GLU A 550 15.32 -16.18 10.89
N THR A 551 14.07 -16.53 10.60
CA THR A 551 13.61 -17.92 10.60
C THR A 551 14.09 -18.67 9.35
N ARG A 552 13.91 -18.08 8.17
CA ARG A 552 14.09 -18.73 6.87
C ARG A 552 15.52 -18.64 6.34
N LYS A 553 16.22 -17.53 6.61
CA LYS A 553 17.52 -17.17 6.02
C LYS A 553 18.43 -16.38 7.00
N PRO A 554 18.69 -16.87 8.24
CA PRO A 554 19.33 -16.08 9.30
C PRO A 554 20.71 -15.50 8.92
N LYS A 555 21.49 -16.23 8.11
CA LYS A 555 22.80 -15.80 7.62
C LYS A 555 22.77 -14.51 6.80
N LEU A 556 21.61 -14.12 6.25
CA LEU A 556 21.48 -12.85 5.53
C LEU A 556 21.48 -11.66 6.49
N LEU A 557 21.02 -11.83 7.73
CA LEU A 557 21.04 -10.78 8.77
C LEU A 557 22.45 -10.54 9.36
N GLU A 558 23.39 -11.47 9.11
CA GLU A 558 24.80 -11.31 9.47
C GLU A 558 25.59 -10.46 8.46
N LYS A 559 25.02 -10.17 7.29
CA LYS A 559 25.68 -9.37 6.24
C LYS A 559 25.70 -7.89 6.61
N SER A 560 26.72 -7.19 6.13
CA SER A 560 26.79 -5.73 6.22
C SER A 560 26.30 -5.08 4.93
N PHE A 561 25.55 -3.99 5.10
CA PHE A 561 24.98 -3.13 4.05
C PHE A 561 25.65 -1.74 4.01
N GLN A 562 26.64 -1.49 4.88
CA GLN A 562 27.38 -0.22 4.98
C GLN A 562 28.13 0.19 3.70
N ALA A 563 28.48 -0.78 2.84
CA ALA A 563 29.25 -0.56 1.62
C ALA A 563 28.37 -0.49 0.35
N PHE A 564 27.04 -0.51 0.49
CA PHE A 564 26.15 -0.46 -0.66
C PHE A 564 26.15 0.95 -1.25
N PRO A 565 26.42 1.10 -2.57
CA PRO A 565 26.47 2.41 -3.19
C PRO A 565 25.08 3.04 -3.16
N VAL A 566 24.93 4.12 -2.40
CA VAL A 566 23.78 5.00 -2.53
C VAL A 566 23.98 5.77 -3.82
N GLY A 567 23.07 5.67 -4.78
CA GLY A 567 23.13 6.43 -6.01
C GLY A 567 23.21 7.93 -5.73
N GLY A 568 24.41 8.51 -5.79
CA GLY A 568 24.65 9.94 -5.63
C GLY A 568 26.12 10.29 -5.43
N GLU A 569 26.64 11.06 -6.40
CA GLU A 569 27.92 11.79 -6.42
C GLU A 569 29.21 10.99 -6.71
N GLU A 570 29.38 10.60 -7.98
CA GLU A 570 30.68 10.85 -8.63
C GLU A 570 30.64 12.28 -9.18
N GLU A 571 31.40 13.20 -8.57
CA GLU A 571 31.70 14.56 -9.06
C GLU A 571 32.42 14.55 -10.42
#